data_AF-A0A7I8J8Z3-F1
#
_entry.id   AF-A0A7I8J8Z3-F1
#
_cell.length_a   1.000
_cell.length_b   1.000
_cell.length_c   1.000
_cell.angle_alpha   90.00
_cell.angle_beta   90.00
_cell.angle_gamma   90.00
#
_symmetry.space_group_name_H-M   'P 1'
#
loop_
_entity.id
_entity.type
_entity.pdbx_description
1 polymer ?
#
loop_
_entity_poly.entity_id
_entity_poly.type
_entity_poly.pdbx_seq_one_letter_code
_entity_poly.pdbx_strand_id
1 'polypeptide(L)'
;MDHTVGLARKLAKQSIGGDIVSLVRSWGFAGRRHPPHHRRRRSAAECEQFRRAARIAAEQNATLILTVGHKGCANFSSLQRAVDAVPDYSSGRTFVILDSGIFREKVVVSASKVNVTLQGQGYLNTSVEWNDTANSSGGTAYSATVAVFSANFAAYNLSFRARQNTAFPPEPGEVGAQAVALRISGDQASFYGCGFYGAQDTLLDDRGRHYFRDCFIEGSIDFIFGRARSIYENWAGLPAELYCPGATQRHRRVTGVITAHGRQSASEKTGFSFVSCSIVGLGGSGSAEPGALTLPWSSPRRPMSGIIAPERWNDWNDPSRDQTVNFGEYSCTGPGADYTTSKAGYWKLLGTVKRPPSWASPT
;
A
#
# COMPACT_ATOMS: atom_id res chain seq x y z
N MET A 1 66.12 -28.11 43.58
CA MET A 1 65.28 -29.26 43.95
C MET A 1 64.82 -29.87 42.63
N ASP A 2 65.72 -30.57 41.97
CA ASP A 2 65.88 -32.05 42.04
C ASP A 2 64.71 -32.76 41.36
N HIS A 3 64.95 -33.23 40.13
CA HIS A 3 65.26 -34.64 39.80
C HIS A 3 63.93 -35.37 39.47
N THR A 4 63.75 -36.20 38.43
CA THR A 4 64.69 -37.17 37.86
C THR A 4 64.07 -37.93 36.65
N VAL A 5 64.97 -38.56 35.86
CA VAL A 5 64.81 -39.77 35.01
C VAL A 5 64.14 -39.61 33.63
N GLY A 6 64.70 -40.08 32.52
CA GLY A 6 65.96 -40.79 32.31
C GLY A 6 66.09 -41.37 30.90
N LEU A 7 67.34 -41.52 30.49
CA LEU A 7 67.93 -42.46 29.50
C LEU A 7 67.11 -42.84 28.26
N ALA A 8 67.45 -42.36 27.07
CA ALA A 8 68.60 -42.77 26.23
C ALA A 8 68.43 -44.12 25.50
N ARG A 9 68.53 -44.08 24.18
CA ARG A 9 69.55 -44.78 23.36
C ARG A 9 69.35 -44.37 21.88
N LYS A 10 70.32 -43.63 21.30
CA LYS A 10 71.50 -44.14 20.52
C LYS A 10 71.06 -44.59 19.11
N LEU A 11 71.63 -44.18 17.98
CA LEU A 11 72.98 -43.69 17.60
C LEU A 11 72.89 -43.19 16.14
N ALA A 12 73.55 -42.07 15.77
CA ALA A 12 74.73 -41.98 14.87
C ALA A 12 74.42 -42.18 13.36
N LYS A 13 74.97 -41.45 12.37
CA LYS A 13 76.29 -40.82 12.24
C LYS A 13 76.33 -40.00 10.92
N GLN A 14 76.94 -38.81 10.98
CA GLN A 14 77.86 -38.16 10.00
C GLN A 14 77.59 -38.13 8.48
N SER A 15 77.65 -36.91 7.89
CA SER A 15 78.65 -36.43 6.90
C SER A 15 78.08 -35.21 6.14
N ILE A 16 78.47 -33.97 6.47
CA ILE A 16 79.46 -33.11 5.77
C ILE A 16 79.32 -33.06 4.24
N GLY A 17 78.94 -31.87 3.74
CA GLY A 17 79.66 -31.12 2.70
C GLY A 17 79.27 -31.32 1.23
N GLY A 18 78.89 -30.23 0.57
CA GLY A 18 78.89 -30.13 -0.90
C GLY A 18 78.01 -29.01 -1.45
N ASP A 19 78.63 -27.89 -1.81
CA ASP A 19 78.09 -26.84 -2.69
C ASP A 19 77.45 -27.42 -3.95
N ILE A 20 76.38 -26.79 -4.45
CA ILE A 20 76.16 -26.54 -5.89
C ILE A 20 75.17 -25.36 -6.02
N VAL A 21 75.76 -24.20 -6.27
CA VAL A 21 75.15 -23.16 -7.10
C VAL A 21 75.15 -23.68 -8.55
N SER A 22 74.01 -23.49 -9.23
CA SER A 22 73.81 -23.54 -10.69
C SER A 22 73.53 -24.89 -11.38
N LEU A 23 72.23 -25.16 -11.54
CA LEU A 23 71.63 -25.65 -12.79
C LEU A 23 70.19 -25.11 -12.87
N VAL A 24 70.01 -23.79 -12.99
CA VAL A 24 69.73 -23.09 -14.26
C VAL A 24 68.52 -23.66 -15.02
N ARG A 25 67.46 -22.82 -15.05
CA ARG A 25 66.43 -22.67 -16.10
C ARG A 25 65.43 -23.82 -16.29
N SER A 26 64.17 -23.56 -15.92
CA SER A 26 63.01 -23.57 -16.86
C SER A 26 61.65 -23.75 -16.16
N TRP A 27 61.24 -22.86 -15.26
CA TRP A 27 59.81 -22.79 -14.90
C TRP A 27 59.34 -21.35 -15.05
N GLY A 28 58.81 -21.05 -16.23
CA GLY A 28 58.27 -19.75 -16.59
C GLY A 28 57.06 -19.39 -15.73
N PHE A 29 56.99 -18.12 -15.35
CA PHE A 29 55.84 -17.50 -14.73
C PHE A 29 54.61 -17.61 -15.66
N ALA A 30 53.69 -18.52 -15.35
CA ALA A 30 52.33 -18.45 -15.88
C ALA A 30 51.53 -17.45 -15.02
N GLY A 31 51.49 -16.19 -15.47
CA GLY A 31 50.60 -15.19 -14.90
C GLY A 31 49.14 -15.67 -14.99
N ARG A 32 48.48 -15.80 -13.83
CA ARG A 32 47.03 -16.03 -13.77
C ARG A 32 46.33 -14.80 -14.32
N ARG A 33 45.91 -14.86 -15.59
CA ARG A 33 44.97 -13.88 -16.14
C ARG A 33 43.63 -14.08 -15.45
N HIS A 34 43.19 -13.10 -14.66
CA HIS A 34 41.80 -13.02 -14.24
C HIS A 34 40.92 -12.97 -15.51
N PRO A 35 39.86 -13.80 -15.60
CA PRO A 35 38.95 -13.71 -16.73
C PRO A 35 38.29 -12.33 -16.73
N PRO A 36 38.09 -11.70 -17.90
CA PRO A 36 37.39 -10.44 -17.97
C PRO A 36 35.98 -10.63 -17.39
N HIS A 37 35.60 -9.79 -16.44
CA HIS A 37 34.22 -9.67 -16.02
C HIS A 37 33.40 -9.25 -17.25
N HIS A 38 32.81 -10.22 -17.94
CA HIS A 38 31.78 -9.95 -18.92
C HIS A 38 30.64 -9.26 -18.19
N ARG A 39 30.53 -7.94 -18.34
CA ARG A 39 29.30 -7.19 -18.07
C ARG A 39 28.26 -7.79 -19.01
N ARG A 40 27.50 -8.77 -18.52
CA ARG A 40 26.43 -9.43 -19.27
C ARG A 40 25.51 -8.32 -19.76
N ARG A 41 25.56 -8.03 -21.06
CA ARG A 41 24.65 -7.07 -21.70
C ARG A 41 23.25 -7.66 -21.46
N ARG A 42 22.48 -7.03 -20.56
CA ARG A 42 21.12 -7.46 -20.23
C ARG A 42 20.32 -7.56 -21.53
N SER A 43 19.53 -8.63 -21.66
CA SER A 43 18.88 -8.93 -22.93
C SER A 43 17.83 -7.86 -23.22
N ALA A 44 17.59 -7.54 -24.49
CA ALA A 44 16.58 -6.55 -24.88
C ALA A 44 15.15 -6.91 -24.40
N ALA A 45 14.93 -8.18 -24.03
CA ALA A 45 13.70 -8.70 -23.43
C ALA A 45 13.52 -8.29 -21.96
N GLU A 46 14.61 -8.11 -21.19
CA GLU A 46 14.52 -7.74 -19.76
C GLU A 46 13.99 -6.30 -19.54
N CYS A 47 13.99 -5.45 -20.58
CA CYS A 47 13.49 -4.07 -20.50
C CYS A 47 12.19 -3.83 -21.30
N GLU A 48 11.57 -4.87 -21.90
CA GLU A 48 10.43 -4.73 -22.82
C GLU A 48 9.18 -4.13 -22.15
N GLN A 49 8.98 -4.44 -20.87
CA GLN A 49 7.87 -3.92 -20.04
C GLN A 49 7.83 -2.38 -19.97
N PHE A 50 8.99 -1.71 -19.89
CA PHE A 50 9.05 -0.25 -19.88
C PHE A 50 8.67 0.33 -21.25
N ARG A 51 9.02 -0.35 -22.35
CA ARG A 51 8.60 0.06 -23.69
C ARG A 51 7.09 -0.04 -23.86
N ARG A 52 6.47 -1.11 -23.36
CA ARG A 52 5.01 -1.28 -23.42
C ARG A 52 4.29 -0.21 -22.61
N ALA A 53 4.71 0.03 -21.37
CA ALA A 53 4.11 1.06 -20.54
C ALA A 53 4.34 2.48 -21.09
N ALA A 54 5.53 2.76 -21.65
CA ALA A 54 5.81 4.04 -22.29
C ALA A 54 4.95 4.27 -23.54
N ARG A 55 4.64 3.22 -24.30
CA ARG A 55 3.70 3.30 -25.43
C ARG A 55 2.29 3.69 -24.98
N ILE A 56 1.78 3.06 -23.91
CA ILE A 56 0.47 3.41 -23.35
C ILE A 56 0.45 4.86 -22.86
N ALA A 57 1.53 5.32 -22.21
CA ALA A 57 1.64 6.71 -21.79
C ALA A 57 1.66 7.69 -22.98
N ALA A 58 2.36 7.34 -24.07
CA ALA A 58 2.36 8.15 -25.29
C ALA A 58 0.98 8.21 -25.96
N GLU A 59 0.23 7.09 -25.97
CA GLU A 59 -1.15 7.04 -26.46
C GLU A 59 -2.11 7.91 -25.61
N GLN A 60 -1.75 8.21 -24.37
CA GLN A 60 -2.47 9.14 -23.48
C GLN A 60 -1.92 10.58 -23.53
N ASN A 61 -1.15 10.94 -24.56
CA ASN A 61 -0.53 12.27 -24.73
C ASN A 61 0.31 12.73 -23.53
N ALA A 62 1.05 11.81 -22.90
CA ALA A 62 2.00 12.16 -21.86
C ALA A 62 3.05 13.17 -22.37
N THR A 63 3.32 14.22 -21.61
CA THR A 63 4.38 15.19 -21.94
C THR A 63 5.76 14.73 -21.50
N LEU A 64 5.81 13.90 -20.46
CA LEU A 64 7.04 13.36 -19.91
C LEU A 64 6.80 11.94 -19.40
N ILE A 65 7.75 11.05 -19.67
CA ILE A 65 7.76 9.68 -19.17
C ILE A 65 9.06 9.45 -18.40
N LEU A 66 8.94 9.17 -17.11
CA LEU A 66 10.03 8.79 -16.22
C LEU A 66 9.88 7.31 -15.85
N THR A 67 10.97 6.55 -15.88
CA THR A 67 10.94 5.12 -15.52
C THR A 67 11.69 4.88 -14.22
N VAL A 68 11.16 3.98 -13.38
CA VAL A 68 11.71 3.63 -12.06
C VAL A 68 11.86 2.12 -11.94
N GLY A 69 13.05 1.64 -11.56
CA GLY A 69 13.29 0.22 -11.35
C GLY A 69 14.70 -0.13 -10.87
N HIS A 70 14.82 -1.27 -10.19
CA HIS A 70 16.09 -1.76 -9.63
C HIS A 70 16.98 -2.44 -10.66
N LYS A 71 16.41 -2.84 -11.81
CA LYS A 71 17.07 -3.66 -12.83
C LYS A 71 17.77 -2.83 -13.92
N GLY A 72 18.13 -1.57 -13.65
CA GLY A 72 19.03 -0.78 -14.50
C GLY A 72 18.54 -0.44 -15.92
N CYS A 73 17.31 -0.80 -16.27
CA CYS A 73 16.62 -0.38 -17.50
C CYS A 73 15.92 0.98 -17.35
N ALA A 74 15.82 1.48 -16.12
CA ALA A 74 15.02 2.64 -15.75
C ALA A 74 15.89 3.90 -15.58
N ASN A 75 15.27 5.08 -15.73
CA ASN A 75 15.92 6.36 -15.50
C ASN A 75 16.31 6.54 -14.02
N PHE A 76 15.48 6.02 -13.11
CA PHE A 76 15.66 6.14 -11.67
C PHE A 76 15.62 4.77 -10.99
N SER A 77 16.33 4.65 -9.85
CA SER A 77 16.20 3.51 -8.95
C SER A 77 15.38 3.81 -7.69
N SER A 78 14.90 5.05 -7.53
CA SER A 78 14.03 5.50 -6.43
C SER A 78 12.84 6.25 -7.01
N LEU A 79 11.66 5.97 -6.46
CA LEU A 79 10.42 6.63 -6.82
C LEU A 79 10.45 8.11 -6.40
N GLN A 80 10.92 8.44 -5.20
CA GLN A 80 11.00 9.84 -4.76
C GLN A 80 11.85 10.68 -5.72
N ARG A 81 13.02 10.18 -6.13
CA ARG A 81 13.87 10.91 -7.10
C ARG A 81 13.19 11.13 -8.46
N ALA A 82 12.35 10.19 -8.89
CA ALA A 82 11.57 10.35 -10.12
C ALA A 82 10.46 11.39 -9.94
N VAL A 83 9.79 11.40 -8.78
CA VAL A 83 8.78 12.41 -8.43
C VAL A 83 9.40 13.81 -8.33
N ASP A 84 10.59 13.94 -7.75
CA ASP A 84 11.31 15.21 -7.64
C ASP A 84 11.65 15.80 -9.02
N ALA A 85 11.93 14.93 -10.00
CA ALA A 85 12.25 15.30 -11.37
C ALA A 85 11.03 15.69 -12.22
N VAL A 86 9.80 15.51 -11.73
CA VAL A 86 8.59 16.01 -12.40
C VAL A 86 8.63 17.55 -12.41
N PRO A 87 8.39 18.23 -13.55
CA PRO A 87 8.30 19.68 -13.58
C PRO A 87 7.15 20.22 -12.71
N ASP A 88 7.42 21.29 -11.96
CA ASP A 88 6.36 21.97 -11.21
C ASP A 88 5.35 22.62 -12.15
N TYR A 89 4.06 22.57 -11.76
CA TYR A 89 2.94 23.21 -12.45
C TYR A 89 2.84 22.88 -13.95
N SER A 90 3.25 21.66 -14.33
CA SER A 90 3.18 21.18 -15.71
C SER A 90 1.75 21.24 -16.25
N SER A 91 1.57 21.87 -17.41
CA SER A 91 0.30 21.88 -18.14
C SER A 91 -0.06 20.52 -18.75
N GLY A 92 0.94 19.65 -18.93
CA GLY A 92 0.77 18.29 -19.43
C GLY A 92 0.98 17.22 -18.37
N ARG A 93 0.52 16.00 -18.68
CA ARG A 93 0.57 14.85 -17.76
C ARG A 93 1.94 14.17 -17.80
N THR A 94 2.57 14.02 -16.63
CA THR A 94 3.82 13.25 -16.47
C THR A 94 3.50 11.84 -15.99
N PHE A 95 4.01 10.83 -16.70
CA PHE A 95 3.92 9.43 -16.28
C PHE A 95 5.21 9.00 -15.59
N VAL A 96 5.09 8.47 -14.38
CA VAL A 96 6.15 7.77 -13.67
C VAL A 96 5.82 6.28 -13.68
N ILE A 97 6.57 5.52 -14.48
CA ILE A 97 6.36 4.10 -14.74
C ILE A 97 7.29 3.28 -13.86
N LEU A 98 6.72 2.46 -12.99
CA LEU A 98 7.44 1.57 -12.08
C LEU A 98 7.54 0.15 -12.65
N ASP A 99 8.71 -0.47 -12.48
CA ASP A 99 8.90 -1.91 -12.65
C ASP A 99 8.11 -2.70 -11.59
N SER A 100 7.96 -3.99 -11.84
CA SER A 100 7.79 -5.00 -10.80
C SER A 100 8.89 -4.89 -9.73
N GLY A 101 8.48 -5.04 -8.47
CA GLY A 101 9.37 -5.02 -7.32
C GLY A 101 8.81 -4.20 -6.17
N ILE A 102 9.59 -4.21 -5.08
CA ILE A 102 9.29 -3.49 -3.84
C ILE A 102 10.17 -2.25 -3.78
N PHE A 103 9.56 -1.09 -3.64
CA PHE A 103 10.21 0.20 -3.45
C PHE A 103 10.07 0.60 -1.98
N ARG A 104 11.13 0.38 -1.20
CA ARG A 104 11.17 0.67 0.25
C ARG A 104 11.61 2.11 0.50
N GLU A 105 10.68 3.05 0.37
CA GLU A 105 10.94 4.48 0.54
C GLU A 105 9.67 5.22 0.95
N LYS A 106 9.81 6.31 1.71
CA LYS A 106 8.73 7.30 1.86
C LYS A 106 8.66 8.17 0.63
N VAL A 107 7.46 8.45 0.15
CA VAL A 107 7.24 9.30 -1.01
C VAL A 107 6.31 10.45 -0.71
N VAL A 108 6.69 11.66 -1.10
CA VAL A 108 5.85 12.85 -1.07
C VAL A 108 5.71 13.40 -2.48
N VAL A 109 4.47 13.44 -2.98
CA VAL A 109 4.13 14.15 -4.22
C VAL A 109 3.58 15.51 -3.81
N SER A 110 4.41 16.55 -3.88
CA SER A 110 4.04 17.91 -3.44
C SER A 110 2.90 18.50 -4.29
N ALA A 111 2.24 19.52 -3.76
CA ALA A 111 1.16 20.21 -4.45
C ALA A 111 1.60 20.89 -5.76
N SER A 112 2.90 21.21 -5.91
CA SER A 112 3.45 21.78 -7.14
C SER A 112 3.54 20.75 -8.28
N LYS A 113 3.65 19.45 -7.98
CA LYS A 113 3.76 18.38 -8.99
C LYS A 113 2.39 17.97 -9.54
N VAL A 114 1.65 18.87 -10.17
CA VAL A 114 0.30 18.60 -10.71
C VAL A 114 0.33 17.64 -11.92
N ASN A 115 -0.80 16.98 -12.21
CA ASN A 115 -0.98 16.10 -13.37
C ASN A 115 0.01 14.93 -13.43
N VAL A 116 0.29 14.29 -12.30
CA VAL A 116 1.18 13.12 -12.21
C VAL A 116 0.39 11.83 -12.29
N THR A 117 0.89 10.86 -13.06
CA THR A 117 0.41 9.48 -13.06
C THR A 117 1.49 8.53 -12.60
N LEU A 118 1.22 7.72 -11.56
CA LEU A 118 2.03 6.56 -11.22
C LEU A 118 1.44 5.30 -11.88
N GLN A 119 2.29 4.51 -12.54
CA GLN A 119 1.88 3.28 -13.23
C GLN A 119 2.79 2.11 -12.81
N GLY A 120 2.23 1.10 -12.14
CA GLY A 120 2.93 -0.16 -11.85
C GLY A 120 2.58 -1.30 -12.81
N GLN A 121 3.07 -2.51 -12.49
CA GLN A 121 2.87 -3.76 -13.26
C GLN A 121 1.79 -4.69 -12.65
N GLY A 122 0.91 -4.15 -11.81
CA GLY A 122 -0.10 -4.88 -11.05
C GLY A 122 0.06 -4.65 -9.54
N TYR A 123 -1.04 -4.53 -8.81
CA TYR A 123 -1.00 -4.26 -7.36
C TYR A 123 -0.29 -5.36 -6.54
N LEU A 124 -0.23 -6.59 -7.07
CA LEU A 124 0.53 -7.71 -6.50
C LEU A 124 2.01 -7.72 -6.88
N ASN A 125 2.40 -7.02 -7.96
CA ASN A 125 3.73 -7.10 -8.56
C ASN A 125 4.59 -5.87 -8.27
N THR A 126 3.98 -4.70 -8.07
CA THR A 126 4.65 -3.43 -7.80
C THR A 126 4.11 -2.85 -6.50
N SER A 127 4.98 -2.63 -5.51
CA SER A 127 4.60 -2.02 -4.22
C SER A 127 5.55 -0.91 -3.79
N VAL A 128 4.99 0.12 -3.15
CA VAL A 128 5.74 1.11 -2.37
C VAL A 128 5.46 0.85 -0.89
N GLU A 129 6.51 0.69 -0.08
CA GLU A 129 6.39 0.24 1.30
C GLU A 129 7.24 1.07 2.25
N TRP A 130 6.67 1.42 3.40
CA TRP A 130 7.38 2.00 4.53
C TRP A 130 6.81 1.46 5.85
N ASN A 131 7.48 1.72 6.97
CA ASN A 131 7.22 1.08 8.26
C ASN A 131 6.98 2.05 9.43
N ASP A 132 6.68 3.32 9.14
CA ASP A 132 6.36 4.29 10.19
C ASP A 132 5.02 3.95 10.85
N THR A 133 4.92 4.28 12.14
CA THR A 133 3.68 4.34 12.89
C THR A 133 3.46 5.76 13.39
N ALA A 134 2.27 6.06 13.91
CA ALA A 134 2.02 7.35 14.56
C ALA A 134 3.03 7.63 15.68
N ASN A 135 3.40 6.60 16.46
CA ASN A 135 4.39 6.73 17.52
C ASN A 135 5.80 7.06 16.98
N SER A 136 6.23 6.42 15.89
CA SER A 136 7.57 6.67 15.32
C SER A 136 7.67 7.98 14.52
N SER A 137 6.54 8.51 14.05
CA SER A 137 6.49 9.69 13.16
C SER A 137 5.92 10.95 13.81
N GLY A 138 5.48 10.89 15.07
CA GLY A 138 4.90 12.03 15.79
C GLY A 138 3.45 12.35 15.41
N GLY A 139 2.73 11.39 14.83
CA GLY A 139 1.30 11.48 14.53
C GLY A 139 0.88 10.66 13.32
N THR A 140 -0.37 10.19 13.29
CA THR A 140 -0.92 9.35 12.23
C THR A 140 -0.68 9.90 10.82
N ALA A 141 -0.94 11.19 10.61
CA ALA A 141 -0.81 11.77 9.27
C ALA A 141 0.64 11.80 8.74
N TYR A 142 1.63 11.71 9.63
CA TYR A 142 3.06 11.68 9.30
C TYR A 142 3.58 10.25 9.06
N SER A 143 2.83 9.21 9.42
CA SER A 143 3.22 7.82 9.19
C SER A 143 3.04 7.35 7.75
N ALA A 144 2.43 8.18 6.90
CA ALA A 144 2.14 7.87 5.50
C ALA A 144 3.38 7.37 4.73
N THR A 145 3.30 6.15 4.18
CA THR A 145 4.28 5.62 3.22
C THR A 145 4.34 6.51 1.98
N VAL A 146 3.17 6.85 1.42
CA VAL A 146 3.05 7.83 0.33
C VAL A 146 2.08 8.93 0.73
N ALA A 147 2.49 10.19 0.59
CA ALA A 147 1.65 11.36 0.79
C ALA A 147 1.51 12.13 -0.53
N VAL A 148 0.27 12.30 -1.00
CA VAL A 148 -0.04 12.95 -2.26
C VAL A 148 -0.84 14.22 -2.01
N PHE A 149 -0.23 15.36 -2.36
CA PHE A 149 -0.85 16.69 -2.32
C PHE A 149 -1.11 17.24 -3.74
N SER A 150 -0.67 16.52 -4.77
CA SER A 150 -0.81 16.87 -6.18
C SER A 150 -2.27 16.80 -6.66
N ALA A 151 -2.71 17.87 -7.32
CA ALA A 151 -4.00 17.88 -8.02
C ALA A 151 -3.94 17.07 -9.33
N ASN A 152 -5.07 16.48 -9.70
CA ASN A 152 -5.22 15.61 -10.89
C ASN A 152 -4.26 14.41 -10.89
N PHE A 153 -3.87 13.94 -9.70
CA PHE A 153 -3.04 12.76 -9.54
C PHE A 153 -3.77 11.50 -10.01
N ALA A 154 -3.06 10.57 -10.64
CA ALA A 154 -3.60 9.26 -10.95
C ALA A 154 -2.63 8.14 -10.57
N ALA A 155 -3.16 7.00 -10.15
CA ALA A 155 -2.38 5.80 -9.88
C ALA A 155 -3.04 4.57 -10.51
N TYR A 156 -2.22 3.73 -11.13
CA TYR A 156 -2.66 2.53 -11.83
C TYR A 156 -1.80 1.33 -11.44
N ASN A 157 -2.46 0.23 -11.07
CA ASN A 157 -1.84 -1.10 -11.00
C ASN A 157 -0.57 -1.16 -10.13
N LEU A 158 -0.60 -0.56 -8.94
CA LEU A 158 0.44 -0.68 -7.92
C LEU A 158 -0.18 -0.74 -6.53
N SER A 159 0.58 -1.17 -5.53
CA SER A 159 0.15 -1.13 -4.14
C SER A 159 0.93 -0.14 -3.28
N PHE A 160 0.20 0.48 -2.35
CA PHE A 160 0.74 1.26 -1.26
C PHE A 160 0.64 0.43 0.02
N ARG A 161 1.72 0.31 0.78
CA ARG A 161 1.73 -0.55 1.98
C ARG A 161 2.35 0.15 3.18
N ALA A 162 1.65 0.10 4.30
CA ALA A 162 2.17 0.38 5.62
C ALA A 162 2.61 -0.94 6.25
N ARG A 163 3.90 -1.26 6.15
CA ARG A 163 4.46 -2.52 6.64
C ARG A 163 5.15 -2.29 7.97
N GLN A 164 4.47 -2.59 9.07
CA GLN A 164 5.09 -2.53 10.39
C GLN A 164 6.18 -3.61 10.53
N ASN A 165 7.26 -3.29 11.25
CA ASN A 165 8.40 -4.20 11.42
C ASN A 165 8.18 -5.22 12.54
N THR A 166 7.00 -5.83 12.55
CA THR A 166 6.55 -6.80 13.57
C THR A 166 6.24 -8.13 12.90
N ALA A 167 6.42 -9.24 13.63
CA ALA A 167 6.13 -10.57 13.12
C ALA A 167 4.62 -10.79 12.88
N PHE A 168 3.79 -10.05 13.61
CA PHE A 168 2.34 -10.05 13.50
C PHE A 168 1.84 -8.61 13.34
N PRO A 169 0.72 -8.38 12.64
CA PRO A 169 0.02 -7.10 12.67
C PRO A 169 -0.26 -6.67 14.12
N PRO A 170 -0.29 -5.36 14.41
CA PRO A 170 -0.63 -4.86 15.73
C PRO A 170 -2.06 -5.27 16.09
N GLU A 171 -2.33 -5.38 17.38
CA GLU A 171 -3.70 -5.67 17.83
C GLU A 171 -4.62 -4.50 17.43
N PRO A 172 -5.88 -4.75 17.04
CA PRO A 172 -6.83 -3.69 16.72
C PRO A 172 -6.94 -2.64 17.85
N GLY A 173 -6.69 -1.38 17.52
CA GLY A 173 -6.78 -0.25 18.45
C GLY A 173 -5.55 -0.06 19.36
N GLU A 174 -4.42 -0.72 19.06
CA GLU A 174 -3.17 -0.53 19.79
C GLU A 174 -2.69 0.94 19.74
N VAL A 175 -2.38 1.50 20.91
CA VAL A 175 -2.04 2.92 21.05
C VAL A 175 -0.73 3.24 20.31
N GLY A 176 -0.79 4.19 19.38
CA GLY A 176 0.38 4.64 18.62
C GLY A 176 0.76 3.73 17.45
N ALA A 177 0.03 2.64 17.22
CA ALA A 177 0.28 1.68 16.14
C ALA A 177 -0.41 2.04 14.82
N GLN A 178 -1.06 3.21 14.71
CA GLN A 178 -1.67 3.67 13.47
C GLN A 178 -0.60 3.81 12.37
N ALA A 179 -0.86 3.30 11.17
CA ALA A 179 0.14 3.32 10.10
C ALA A 179 -0.53 3.51 8.72
N VAL A 180 -0.27 4.66 8.12
CA VAL A 180 -0.91 5.09 6.87
C VAL A 180 -0.13 4.55 5.66
N ALA A 181 -0.79 3.80 4.79
CA ALA A 181 -0.21 3.33 3.53
C ALA A 181 -0.23 4.44 2.46
N LEU A 182 -1.36 5.14 2.35
CA LEU A 182 -1.50 6.31 1.49
C LEU A 182 -2.25 7.42 2.23
N ARG A 183 -1.70 8.63 2.18
CA ARG A 183 -2.42 9.88 2.44
C ARG A 183 -2.69 10.59 1.12
N ILE A 184 -3.95 10.90 0.83
CA ILE A 184 -4.33 11.68 -0.35
C ILE A 184 -5.08 12.95 0.07
N SER A 185 -4.55 14.11 -0.34
CA SER A 185 -5.15 15.42 -0.07
C SER A 185 -5.24 16.33 -1.31
N GLY A 186 -4.74 15.84 -2.46
CA GLY A 186 -4.77 16.57 -3.73
C GLY A 186 -6.10 16.36 -4.45
N ASP A 187 -6.76 17.45 -4.87
CA ASP A 187 -8.08 17.37 -5.50
C ASP A 187 -8.06 16.67 -6.86
N GLN A 188 -9.19 16.03 -7.22
CA GLN A 188 -9.38 15.28 -8.48
C GLN A 188 -8.40 14.12 -8.67
N ALA A 189 -8.06 13.42 -7.58
CA ALA A 189 -7.21 12.24 -7.66
C ALA A 189 -7.99 10.97 -8.05
N SER A 190 -7.34 10.06 -8.76
CA SER A 190 -7.96 8.79 -9.18
C SER A 190 -7.05 7.59 -9.05
N PHE A 191 -7.62 6.44 -8.71
CA PHE A 191 -6.91 5.20 -8.45
C PHE A 191 -7.60 4.05 -9.18
N TYR A 192 -6.84 3.25 -9.93
CA TYR A 192 -7.39 2.18 -10.76
C TYR A 192 -6.59 0.89 -10.59
N GLY A 193 -7.25 -0.19 -10.14
CA GLY A 193 -6.55 -1.47 -9.96
C GLY A 193 -5.44 -1.40 -8.90
N CYS A 194 -5.50 -0.44 -7.98
CA CYS A 194 -4.52 -0.24 -6.92
C CYS A 194 -4.84 -1.09 -5.69
N GLY A 195 -3.80 -1.41 -4.90
CA GLY A 195 -3.93 -2.08 -3.62
C GLY A 195 -3.47 -1.18 -2.46
N PHE A 196 -4.17 -1.24 -1.33
CA PHE A 196 -3.87 -0.49 -0.12
C PHE A 196 -3.79 -1.48 1.04
N TYR A 197 -2.62 -1.57 1.67
CA TYR A 197 -2.36 -2.59 2.69
C TYR A 197 -1.89 -1.94 3.98
N GLY A 198 -2.56 -2.25 5.08
CA GLY A 198 -2.21 -1.79 6.40
C GLY A 198 -3.03 -2.52 7.46
N ALA A 199 -3.07 -1.94 8.66
CA ALA A 199 -3.91 -2.40 9.77
C ALA A 199 -4.82 -1.26 10.19
N GLN A 200 -4.49 -0.57 11.28
CA GLN A 200 -5.19 0.64 11.68
C GLN A 200 -4.76 1.82 10.82
N ASP A 201 -5.74 2.60 10.35
CA ASP A 201 -5.57 3.84 9.58
C ASP A 201 -4.87 3.64 8.21
N THR A 202 -5.17 2.57 7.47
CA THR A 202 -4.52 2.24 6.19
C THR A 202 -4.57 3.37 5.14
N LEU A 203 -5.76 3.90 4.84
CA LEU A 203 -5.98 4.92 3.81
C LEU A 203 -6.50 6.20 4.45
N LEU A 204 -5.64 7.21 4.52
CA LEU A 204 -6.01 8.56 4.90
C LEU A 204 -6.52 9.31 3.65
N ASP A 205 -7.81 9.17 3.41
CA ASP A 205 -8.55 9.92 2.40
C ASP A 205 -8.90 11.34 2.92
N ASP A 206 -7.86 12.17 3.04
CA ASP A 206 -7.81 13.39 3.83
C ASP A 206 -8.80 14.46 3.34
N ARG A 207 -8.58 15.00 2.13
CA ARG A 207 -9.34 16.11 1.55
C ARG A 207 -9.30 16.08 0.03
N GLY A 208 -10.36 16.59 -0.61
CA GLY A 208 -10.46 16.68 -2.07
C GLY A 208 -11.55 15.76 -2.61
N ARG A 209 -11.64 15.69 -3.94
CA ARG A 209 -12.54 14.79 -4.67
C ARG A 209 -11.74 13.62 -5.22
N HIS A 210 -12.05 12.41 -4.80
CA HIS A 210 -11.29 11.23 -5.24
C HIS A 210 -12.18 10.14 -5.82
N TYR A 211 -11.59 9.35 -6.72
CA TYR A 211 -12.24 8.23 -7.36
C TYR A 211 -11.37 6.99 -7.29
N PHE A 212 -11.87 5.94 -6.65
CA PHE A 212 -11.18 4.66 -6.50
C PHE A 212 -11.97 3.62 -7.28
N ARG A 213 -11.35 2.99 -8.28
CA ARG A 213 -12.00 2.01 -9.13
C ARG A 213 -11.23 0.70 -9.15
N ASP A 214 -11.95 -0.39 -8.93
CA ASP A 214 -11.41 -1.75 -8.97
C ASP A 214 -10.18 -1.90 -8.04
N CYS A 215 -10.22 -1.24 -6.86
CA CYS A 215 -9.13 -1.18 -5.88
C CYS A 215 -9.34 -2.13 -4.69
N PHE A 216 -8.28 -2.77 -4.21
CA PHE A 216 -8.28 -3.61 -3.01
C PHE A 216 -7.82 -2.80 -1.78
N ILE A 217 -8.56 -2.84 -0.67
CA ILE A 217 -8.21 -2.09 0.55
C ILE A 217 -8.30 -3.02 1.77
N GLU A 218 -7.18 -3.20 2.47
CA GLU A 218 -7.04 -4.03 3.65
C GLU A 218 -6.72 -3.21 4.90
N GLY A 219 -7.40 -3.51 6.01
CA GLY A 219 -7.08 -2.95 7.31
C GLY A 219 -7.97 -3.48 8.44
N SER A 220 -7.83 -2.90 9.62
CA SER A 220 -8.56 -3.32 10.83
C SER A 220 -9.46 -2.19 11.35
N ILE A 221 -8.91 -1.22 12.08
CA ILE A 221 -9.63 -0.07 12.65
C ILE A 221 -9.46 1.14 11.75
N ASP A 222 -10.55 1.88 11.52
CA ASP A 222 -10.62 3.14 10.79
C ASP A 222 -9.83 3.13 9.47
N PHE A 223 -9.80 1.99 8.78
CA PHE A 223 -8.80 1.79 7.73
C PHE A 223 -9.06 2.58 6.45
N ILE A 224 -10.24 3.20 6.32
CA ILE A 224 -10.52 4.30 5.40
C ILE A 224 -11.03 5.50 6.21
N PHE A 225 -10.22 6.53 6.36
CA PHE A 225 -10.56 7.66 7.23
C PHE A 225 -10.17 8.99 6.62
N GLY A 226 -10.80 10.07 7.08
CA GLY A 226 -10.54 11.42 6.60
C GLY A 226 -11.81 12.20 6.30
N ARG A 227 -11.73 13.17 5.38
CA ARG A 227 -12.79 14.17 5.14
C ARG A 227 -13.00 14.46 3.65
N ALA A 228 -12.53 13.58 2.77
CA ALA A 228 -12.68 13.76 1.34
C ALA A 228 -14.13 13.52 0.86
N ARG A 229 -14.37 13.86 -0.41
CA ARG A 229 -15.58 13.48 -1.16
C ARG A 229 -15.18 12.41 -2.14
N SER A 230 -15.47 11.15 -1.82
CA SER A 230 -14.89 10.03 -2.57
C SER A 230 -15.93 9.00 -2.99
N ILE A 231 -15.75 8.50 -4.21
CA ILE A 231 -16.45 7.29 -4.68
C ILE A 231 -15.44 6.15 -4.76
N TYR A 232 -15.81 5.03 -4.16
CA TYR A 232 -15.19 3.72 -4.32
C TYR A 232 -16.11 2.88 -5.18
N GLU A 233 -15.61 2.33 -6.28
CA GLU A 233 -16.43 1.63 -7.26
C GLU A 233 -15.74 0.37 -7.77
N ASN A 234 -16.53 -0.67 -8.09
CA ASN A 234 -16.01 -1.89 -8.69
C ASN A 234 -16.91 -2.40 -9.83
N TRP A 235 -16.32 -2.44 -11.04
CA TRP A 235 -16.97 -2.85 -12.29
C TRP A 235 -16.36 -4.13 -12.86
N ALA A 236 -15.08 -4.41 -12.61
CA ALA A 236 -14.31 -5.40 -13.36
C ALA A 236 -14.37 -6.83 -12.81
N GLY A 237 -15.10 -7.08 -11.72
CA GLY A 237 -15.12 -8.42 -11.08
C GLY A 237 -13.81 -8.78 -10.37
N LEU A 238 -12.87 -7.83 -10.28
CA LEU A 238 -11.81 -7.84 -9.29
C LEU A 238 -12.40 -7.43 -7.94
N PRO A 239 -11.94 -8.01 -6.83
CA PRO A 239 -12.44 -7.60 -5.54
C PRO A 239 -11.96 -6.19 -5.20
N ALA A 240 -12.85 -5.21 -5.28
CA ALA A 240 -12.85 -4.18 -4.25
C ALA A 240 -13.30 -4.85 -2.95
N GLU A 241 -12.38 -5.62 -2.38
CA GLU A 241 -12.50 -6.25 -1.08
C GLU A 241 -11.99 -5.24 -0.07
N LEU A 242 -12.92 -4.81 0.77
CA LEU A 242 -12.61 -4.28 2.08
C LEU A 242 -12.32 -5.50 2.95
N TYR A 243 -11.04 -5.75 3.23
CA TYR A 243 -10.61 -6.94 3.99
C TYR A 243 -10.29 -6.58 5.44
N CYS A 244 -11.06 -7.16 6.37
CA CYS A 244 -10.81 -7.06 7.81
C CYS A 244 -10.32 -8.42 8.36
N PRO A 245 -9.05 -8.55 8.80
CA PRO A 245 -8.61 -9.72 9.53
C PRO A 245 -9.26 -9.73 10.92
N GLY A 246 -10.14 -10.68 11.18
CA GLY A 246 -10.80 -10.81 12.49
C GLY A 246 -9.82 -11.25 13.57
N ALA A 247 -9.76 -10.50 14.67
CA ALA A 247 -9.07 -10.94 15.87
C ALA A 247 -9.83 -12.10 16.52
N THR A 248 -9.09 -13.09 17.03
CA THR A 248 -9.64 -14.20 17.81
C THR A 248 -10.45 -13.68 19.00
N GLN A 249 -11.47 -14.45 19.44
CA GLN A 249 -12.47 -14.12 20.48
C GLN A 249 -11.94 -13.75 21.89
N ARG A 250 -10.65 -13.45 22.05
CA ARG A 250 -10.02 -13.16 23.34
C ARG A 250 -10.51 -11.86 23.97
N HIS A 251 -11.12 -10.95 23.21
CA HIS A 251 -11.65 -9.68 23.74
C HIS A 251 -13.01 -9.31 23.13
N ARG A 252 -13.98 -8.91 23.97
CA ARG A 252 -15.28 -8.31 23.59
C ARG A 252 -15.14 -6.89 22.99
N ARG A 253 -14.06 -6.61 22.25
CA ARG A 253 -13.76 -5.30 21.68
C ARG A 253 -14.12 -5.30 20.19
N VAL A 254 -14.52 -4.14 19.65
CA VAL A 254 -14.67 -3.94 18.20
C VAL A 254 -13.35 -4.32 17.54
N THR A 255 -13.38 -5.28 16.62
CA THR A 255 -12.19 -5.83 15.97
C THR A 255 -11.95 -5.24 14.59
N GLY A 256 -12.91 -4.48 14.06
CA GLY A 256 -12.77 -3.77 12.80
C GLY A 256 -13.70 -2.57 12.67
N VAL A 257 -13.22 -1.50 12.05
CA VAL A 257 -14.01 -0.36 11.61
C VAL A 257 -13.59 -0.02 10.18
N ILE A 258 -14.54 -0.10 9.25
CA ILE A 258 -14.22 0.05 7.82
C ILE A 258 -13.87 1.49 7.50
N THR A 259 -14.67 2.41 8.02
CA THR A 259 -14.61 3.82 7.68
C THR A 259 -14.70 4.69 8.92
N ALA A 260 -14.00 5.82 8.91
CA ALA A 260 -14.11 6.88 9.93
C ALA A 260 -14.09 8.26 9.26
N HIS A 261 -15.25 8.69 8.75
CA HIS A 261 -15.37 9.97 8.06
C HIS A 261 -15.58 11.14 9.03
N GLY A 262 -14.68 12.12 9.03
CA GLY A 262 -14.66 13.25 9.95
C GLY A 262 -15.39 14.51 9.47
N ARG A 263 -16.60 14.39 8.89
CA ARG A 263 -17.37 15.56 8.42
C ARG A 263 -17.69 16.46 9.62
N GLN A 264 -17.40 17.75 9.55
CA GLN A 264 -17.57 18.66 10.70
C GLN A 264 -18.86 19.49 10.66
N SER A 265 -19.51 19.62 9.50
CA SER A 265 -20.76 20.39 9.39
C SER A 265 -21.68 19.84 8.30
N ALA A 266 -22.97 20.14 8.38
CA ALA A 266 -23.94 19.75 7.35
C ALA A 266 -23.72 20.46 6.00
N SER A 267 -23.02 21.60 5.99
CA SER A 267 -22.66 22.33 4.77
C SER A 267 -21.49 21.71 4.00
N GLU A 268 -20.68 20.86 4.65
CA GLU A 268 -19.58 20.16 3.97
C GLU A 268 -20.13 19.12 2.99
N LYS A 269 -19.79 19.30 1.71
CA LYS A 269 -20.13 18.36 0.64
C LYS A 269 -19.08 17.25 0.54
N THR A 270 -18.86 16.55 1.65
CA THR A 270 -17.86 15.48 1.83
C THR A 270 -18.56 14.20 2.27
N GLY A 271 -17.94 13.06 2.02
CA GLY A 271 -18.49 11.76 2.35
C GLY A 271 -17.82 10.65 1.54
N PHE A 272 -17.90 9.43 2.05
CA PHE A 272 -17.47 8.23 1.34
C PHE A 272 -18.66 7.48 0.77
N SER A 273 -18.56 7.16 -0.51
CA SER A 273 -19.60 6.47 -1.28
C SER A 273 -19.05 5.17 -1.86
N PHE A 274 -19.59 4.00 -1.48
CA PHE A 274 -19.13 2.72 -2.01
C PHE A 274 -20.19 2.09 -2.90
N VAL A 275 -19.84 1.94 -4.18
CA VAL A 275 -20.71 1.53 -5.26
C VAL A 275 -20.23 0.19 -5.78
N SER A 276 -21.09 -0.81 -5.69
CA SER A 276 -20.79 -2.13 -6.22
C SER A 276 -19.50 -2.74 -5.64
N CYS A 277 -19.19 -2.48 -4.37
CA CYS A 277 -18.04 -3.07 -3.66
C CYS A 277 -18.42 -4.39 -2.98
N SER A 278 -17.40 -5.17 -2.58
CA SER A 278 -17.55 -6.37 -1.74
C SER A 278 -16.91 -6.11 -0.38
N ILE A 279 -17.54 -6.57 0.70
CA ILE A 279 -16.95 -6.51 2.05
C ILE A 279 -16.67 -7.94 2.49
N VAL A 280 -15.41 -8.24 2.77
CA VAL A 280 -14.93 -9.59 3.08
C VAL A 280 -14.07 -9.57 4.34
N GLY A 281 -14.06 -10.64 5.10
CA GLY A 281 -13.22 -10.75 6.28
C GLY A 281 -13.15 -12.19 6.77
N LEU A 282 -12.10 -12.51 7.52
CA LEU A 282 -11.92 -13.82 8.14
C LEU A 282 -12.25 -13.73 9.63
N GLY A 283 -13.23 -14.48 10.10
CA GLY A 283 -13.55 -14.59 11.53
C GLY A 283 -15.04 -14.85 11.78
N GLY A 284 -15.34 -15.87 12.59
CA GLY A 284 -16.71 -16.16 13.02
C GLY A 284 -17.19 -15.12 14.03
N SER A 285 -18.32 -14.46 13.74
CA SER A 285 -19.06 -13.59 14.68
C SER A 285 -18.17 -12.62 15.48
N GLY A 286 -17.38 -11.82 14.77
CA GLY A 286 -16.68 -10.63 15.31
C GLY A 286 -17.41 -9.37 14.86
N SER A 287 -17.42 -8.33 15.70
CA SER A 287 -18.08 -7.06 15.42
C SER A 287 -17.18 -6.16 14.57
N ALA A 288 -17.47 -6.10 13.27
CA ALA A 288 -17.01 -4.99 12.43
C ALA A 288 -18.11 -3.93 12.32
N GLU A 289 -17.81 -2.69 12.69
CA GLU A 289 -18.72 -1.55 12.62
C GLU A 289 -18.31 -0.63 11.47
N PRO A 290 -19.07 -0.53 10.36
CA PRO A 290 -18.90 0.59 9.43
C PRO A 290 -19.14 1.95 10.13
N GLY A 291 -18.29 2.94 9.88
CA GLY A 291 -18.47 4.32 10.33
C GLY A 291 -18.54 5.29 9.14
N ALA A 292 -19.70 5.87 8.84
CA ALA A 292 -19.94 6.64 7.60
C ALA A 292 -19.66 5.93 6.25
N LEU A 293 -20.63 5.12 5.82
CA LEU A 293 -20.82 4.58 4.47
C LEU A 293 -22.07 5.28 3.92
N THR A 294 -21.94 5.92 2.78
CA THR A 294 -23.09 6.00 1.88
C THR A 294 -22.87 4.88 0.88
N LEU A 295 -23.77 3.89 0.82
CA LEU A 295 -23.71 2.85 -0.20
C LEU A 295 -24.71 3.20 -1.29
N PRO A 296 -24.29 3.74 -2.45
CA PRO A 296 -25.14 3.65 -3.62
C PRO A 296 -24.81 2.31 -4.28
N TRP A 297 -25.64 1.29 -4.03
CA TRP A 297 -25.73 0.06 -4.82
C TRP A 297 -24.79 -1.09 -4.41
N SER A 298 -25.33 -2.18 -3.88
CA SER A 298 -24.69 -3.50 -4.02
C SER A 298 -25.45 -4.33 -5.07
N SER A 299 -24.73 -5.17 -5.81
CA SER A 299 -25.32 -6.15 -6.73
C SER A 299 -25.30 -7.53 -6.03
N PRO A 300 -26.26 -8.44 -6.28
CA PRO A 300 -26.28 -9.78 -5.69
C PRO A 300 -25.02 -10.64 -5.95
N ARG A 301 -24.11 -10.20 -6.84
CA ARG A 301 -22.80 -10.83 -7.09
C ARG A 301 -21.68 -10.35 -6.16
N ARG A 302 -21.95 -9.39 -5.28
CA ARG A 302 -20.96 -8.72 -4.43
C ARG A 302 -21.49 -8.59 -3.00
N PRO A 303 -21.39 -9.66 -2.21
CA PRO A 303 -22.01 -9.73 -0.91
C PRO A 303 -21.23 -8.94 0.14
N MET A 304 -21.96 -8.45 1.13
CA MET A 304 -21.46 -8.06 2.43
C MET A 304 -21.35 -9.34 3.28
N SER A 305 -20.13 -9.71 3.68
CA SER A 305 -19.91 -10.90 4.50
C SER A 305 -20.51 -10.75 5.90
N GLY A 306 -20.73 -11.86 6.61
CA GLY A 306 -21.32 -11.89 7.96
C GLY A 306 -20.41 -11.37 9.08
N ILE A 307 -19.36 -10.62 8.75
CA ILE A 307 -18.48 -9.96 9.72
C ILE A 307 -19.06 -8.63 10.23
N ILE A 308 -20.08 -8.10 9.54
CA ILE A 308 -20.73 -6.85 9.93
C ILE A 308 -21.54 -7.09 11.20
N ALA A 309 -21.31 -6.26 12.22
CA ALA A 309 -22.04 -6.32 13.47
C ALA A 309 -23.56 -6.09 13.23
N PRO A 310 -24.46 -6.72 14.01
CA PRO A 310 -25.90 -6.44 13.95
C PRO A 310 -26.26 -4.95 14.13
N GLU A 311 -25.49 -4.26 14.97
CA GLU A 311 -25.59 -2.82 15.21
C GLU A 311 -25.21 -2.00 13.97
N ARG A 312 -24.31 -2.55 13.13
CA ARG A 312 -23.75 -1.99 11.89
C ARG A 312 -22.94 -0.73 12.12
N TRP A 313 -23.57 0.31 12.63
CA TRP A 313 -23.02 1.65 12.70
C TRP A 313 -22.67 2.00 14.13
N ASN A 314 -21.65 2.85 14.26
CA ASN A 314 -21.27 3.46 15.51
C ASN A 314 -20.92 4.92 15.27
N ASP A 315 -21.47 5.79 16.11
CA ASP A 315 -21.25 7.23 16.12
C ASP A 315 -20.20 7.65 17.16
N TRP A 316 -19.35 6.70 17.59
CA TRP A 316 -18.49 6.75 18.78
C TRP A 316 -19.24 6.73 20.11
N ASN A 317 -20.45 6.18 20.15
CA ASN A 317 -21.32 6.20 21.33
C ASN A 317 -21.55 7.63 21.84
N ASP A 318 -21.75 8.57 20.93
CA ASP A 318 -21.98 10.00 21.22
C ASP A 318 -23.40 10.40 20.77
N PRO A 319 -24.41 10.26 21.66
CA PRO A 319 -25.82 10.49 21.30
C PRO A 319 -26.14 11.88 20.75
N SER A 320 -25.24 12.86 20.94
CA SER A 320 -25.39 14.19 20.33
C SER A 320 -25.30 14.14 18.80
N ARG A 321 -24.74 13.06 18.23
CA ARG A 321 -24.49 12.88 16.81
C ARG A 321 -25.60 12.14 16.09
N ASP A 322 -26.43 11.37 16.80
CA ASP A 322 -27.55 10.56 16.26
C ASP A 322 -28.38 11.29 15.20
N GLN A 323 -28.66 12.58 15.41
CA GLN A 323 -29.52 13.37 14.50
C GLN A 323 -28.76 13.97 13.31
N THR A 324 -27.43 14.00 13.35
CA THR A 324 -26.59 14.74 12.41
C THR A 324 -25.70 13.83 11.54
N VAL A 325 -25.44 12.60 12.00
CA VAL A 325 -24.77 11.57 11.19
C VAL A 325 -25.63 11.19 9.98
N ASN A 326 -24.96 10.81 8.90
CA ASN A 326 -25.61 10.41 7.66
C ASN A 326 -25.03 9.07 7.22
N PHE A 327 -25.63 8.00 7.72
CA PHE A 327 -25.29 6.62 7.40
C PHE A 327 -26.40 6.01 6.55
N GLY A 328 -26.04 5.38 5.44
CA GLY A 328 -27.01 4.91 4.46
C GLY A 328 -26.59 3.64 3.75
N GLU A 329 -27.49 2.66 3.73
CA GLU A 329 -27.33 1.43 2.95
C GLU A 329 -28.38 1.35 1.84
N TYR A 330 -28.02 0.86 0.66
CA TYR A 330 -28.94 0.68 -0.47
C TYR A 330 -28.68 -0.63 -1.22
N SER A 331 -29.72 -1.46 -1.29
CA SER A 331 -29.71 -2.73 -2.03
C SER A 331 -28.50 -3.60 -1.68
N CYS A 332 -28.09 -3.64 -0.41
CA CYS A 332 -27.03 -4.53 0.07
C CYS A 332 -27.49 -5.99 0.05
N THR A 333 -26.58 -6.92 -0.23
CA THR A 333 -26.86 -8.36 -0.28
C THR A 333 -25.79 -9.13 0.49
N GLY A 334 -26.05 -10.40 0.82
CA GLY A 334 -25.13 -11.24 1.59
C GLY A 334 -25.43 -11.31 3.10
N PRO A 335 -24.74 -12.17 3.86
CA PRO A 335 -25.05 -12.41 5.28
C PRO A 335 -24.92 -11.18 6.17
N GLY A 336 -24.03 -10.23 5.85
CA GLY A 336 -23.91 -8.96 6.57
C GLY A 336 -25.03 -7.96 6.26
N ALA A 337 -25.86 -8.22 5.26
CA ALA A 337 -27.03 -7.40 4.90
C ALA A 337 -28.34 -7.94 5.51
N ASP A 338 -28.26 -8.65 6.65
CA ASP A 338 -29.44 -9.03 7.44
C ASP A 338 -29.89 -7.87 8.36
N TYR A 339 -31.06 -7.31 8.07
CA TYR A 339 -31.61 -6.16 8.79
C TYR A 339 -32.53 -6.54 9.96
N THR A 340 -32.80 -7.83 10.18
CA THR A 340 -33.80 -8.30 11.15
C THR A 340 -33.46 -7.99 12.61
N THR A 341 -32.18 -7.72 12.91
CA THR A 341 -31.66 -7.49 14.27
C THR A 341 -31.17 -6.07 14.52
N SER A 342 -31.25 -5.17 13.55
CA SER A 342 -30.70 -3.82 13.68
C SER A 342 -31.57 -2.93 14.56
N LYS A 343 -30.95 -2.31 15.58
CA LYS A 343 -31.64 -1.53 16.62
C LYS A 343 -31.33 -0.02 16.60
N ALA A 344 -30.32 0.42 15.85
CA ALA A 344 -29.85 1.81 15.87
C ALA A 344 -30.74 2.71 14.98
N GLY A 345 -31.36 3.74 15.57
CA GLY A 345 -32.30 4.63 14.88
C GLY A 345 -31.68 5.76 14.06
N TYR A 346 -30.34 5.90 14.06
CA TYR A 346 -29.61 7.02 13.45
C TYR A 346 -28.99 6.71 12.07
N TRP A 347 -29.17 5.49 11.55
CA TRP A 347 -28.81 5.14 10.17
C TRP A 347 -30.07 4.81 9.37
N LYS A 348 -29.99 4.88 8.03
CA LYS A 348 -31.16 4.73 7.15
C LYS A 348 -30.95 3.64 6.10
N LEU A 349 -31.92 2.74 5.97
CA LEU A 349 -32.07 1.94 4.75
C LEU A 349 -32.73 2.83 3.69
N LEU A 350 -32.07 2.99 2.54
CA LEU A 350 -32.54 3.86 1.48
C LEU A 350 -33.56 3.10 0.59
N GLY A 351 -34.74 3.68 0.34
CA GLY A 351 -35.82 3.00 -0.41
C GLY A 351 -35.72 3.16 -1.94
N THR A 352 -35.21 4.29 -2.43
CA THR A 352 -34.99 4.55 -3.86
C THR A 352 -33.86 5.56 -4.01
N VAL A 353 -32.72 5.14 -4.57
CA VAL A 353 -31.67 6.06 -4.98
C VAL A 353 -32.01 6.53 -6.39
N LYS A 354 -32.66 7.70 -6.52
CA LYS A 354 -32.36 8.53 -7.70
C LYS A 354 -30.84 8.69 -7.64
N ARG A 355 -30.14 8.20 -8.68
CA ARG A 355 -28.70 8.34 -9.01
C ARG A 355 -27.90 9.13 -7.95
N PRO A 356 -26.73 8.66 -7.47
CA PRO A 356 -25.95 9.31 -6.40
C PRO A 356 -26.10 10.83 -6.52
N PRO A 357 -26.47 11.55 -5.43
CA PRO A 357 -26.87 12.96 -5.52
C PRO A 357 -25.91 13.74 -6.40
N SER A 358 -26.31 14.82 -7.07
CA SER A 358 -25.39 15.58 -7.96
C SER A 358 -24.09 16.04 -7.26
N TRP A 359 -24.06 16.06 -5.93
CA TRP A 359 -22.85 16.24 -5.12
C TRP A 359 -21.97 14.99 -4.94
N ALA A 360 -22.28 13.84 -5.49
CA ALA A 360 -21.45 12.63 -5.44
C ALA A 360 -20.79 12.36 -6.80
N SER A 361 -21.35 12.87 -7.91
CA SER A 361 -20.67 12.80 -9.21
C SER A 361 -19.34 13.57 -9.18
N PRO A 362 -18.21 13.00 -9.66
CA PRO A 362 -16.91 13.69 -9.68
C PRO A 362 -16.82 14.82 -10.72
N THR A 363 -17.85 15.03 -11.53
CA THR A 363 -17.90 16.02 -12.62
C THR A 363 -17.52 17.42 -12.16
#